data_AF-A0AAQ0Q863-F1
#
_entry.id   AF-A0AAQ0Q863-F1
#
_cell.length_a   1.000
_cell.length_b   1.000
_cell.length_c   1.000
_cell.angle_alpha   90.00
_cell.angle_beta   90.00
_cell.angle_gamma   90.00
#
_symmetry.space_group_name_H-M   'P 1'
#
loop_
_entity.id
_entity.type
_entity.pdbx_description
1 polymer ?
#
loop_
_entity_poly.entity_id
_entity_poly.type
_entity_poly.pdbx_seq_one_letter_code
_entity_poly.pdbx_strand_id
1 'polypeptide(L)'
;MTYKDKYQELVELSHSGNPEIKEQADAWLVSIGLQEAAELKVSAYLLDLAISNVKGEISRDEVSQRLREHYGDKLYEEPKTGLDGGYEILPPDSPKLKKIEAFNRKHRPALYAELDKKRIGKS
;
A
#
# COMPACT_ATOMS: atom_id res chain seq x y z
N MET A 1 21.04 -15.10 18.06
CA MET A 1 19.94 -16.03 17.70
C MET A 1 19.88 -16.16 16.19
N THR A 2 19.67 -17.37 15.68
CA THR A 2 19.45 -17.59 14.25
C THR A 2 18.05 -17.11 13.85
N TYR A 3 17.77 -17.03 12.54
CA TYR A 3 16.43 -16.70 12.05
C TYR A 3 15.36 -17.66 12.61
N LYS A 4 15.68 -18.96 12.60
CA LYS A 4 14.78 -20.01 13.09
C LYS A 4 14.49 -19.85 14.58
N ASP A 5 15.50 -19.53 15.37
CA ASP A 5 15.33 -19.34 16.82
C ASP A 5 14.40 -18.16 17.11
N LYS A 6 14.57 -17.03 16.39
CA LYS A 6 13.71 -15.86 16.53
C LYS A 6 12.27 -16.13 16.10
N TYR A 7 12.09 -16.81 14.98
CA TYR A 7 10.75 -17.18 14.51
C TYR A 7 10.05 -18.09 15.53
N GLN A 8 10.79 -19.07 16.08
CA GLN A 8 10.27 -19.95 17.12
C GLN A 8 9.91 -19.20 18.40
N GLU A 9 10.72 -18.23 18.82
CA GLU A 9 10.41 -17.37 19.97
C GLU A 9 9.12 -16.57 19.75
N LEU A 10 8.91 -16.01 18.55
CA LEU A 10 7.67 -15.31 18.22
C LEU A 10 6.45 -16.25 18.25
N VAL A 11 6.61 -17.50 17.80
CA VAL A 11 5.59 -18.55 17.92
C VAL A 11 5.31 -18.89 19.39
N GLU A 12 6.32 -18.96 20.25
CA GLU A 12 6.12 -19.21 21.67
C GLU A 12 5.37 -18.07 22.36
N LEU A 13 5.65 -16.82 21.98
CA LEU A 13 4.91 -15.65 22.48
C LEU A 13 3.43 -15.69 22.09
N SER A 14 3.07 -16.28 20.95
CA SER A 14 1.68 -16.45 20.52
C SER A 14 0.90 -17.49 21.34
N HIS A 15 1.61 -18.29 22.15
CA HIS A 15 1.02 -19.21 23.13
C HIS A 15 1.07 -18.65 24.56
N SER A 16 1.41 -17.37 24.73
CA SER A 16 1.45 -16.70 26.03
C SER A 16 0.10 -16.73 26.74
N GLY A 17 0.14 -16.86 28.07
CA GLY A 17 -1.04 -16.71 28.93
C GLY A 17 -1.51 -15.26 29.09
N ASN A 18 -0.70 -14.28 28.68
CA ASN A 18 -1.12 -12.87 28.63
C ASN A 18 -1.86 -12.61 27.31
N PRO A 19 -3.16 -12.22 27.34
CA PRO A 19 -3.95 -11.99 26.14
C PRO A 19 -3.34 -10.95 25.19
N GLU A 20 -2.73 -9.88 25.71
CA GLU A 20 -2.17 -8.80 24.90
C GLU A 20 -0.92 -9.26 24.14
N ILE A 21 -0.01 -9.98 24.82
CA ILE A 21 1.19 -10.57 24.20
C ILE A 21 0.78 -11.57 23.12
N LYS A 22 -0.19 -12.43 23.44
CA LYS A 22 -0.71 -13.42 22.50
C LYS A 22 -1.30 -12.76 21.25
N GLU A 23 -2.19 -11.79 21.43
CA GLU A 23 -2.85 -11.09 20.32
C GLU A 23 -1.84 -10.37 19.42
N GLN A 24 -0.85 -9.68 20.01
CA GLN A 24 0.19 -9.01 19.23
C GLN A 24 1.08 -10.02 18.48
N ALA A 25 1.49 -11.11 19.11
CA ALA A 25 2.30 -12.14 18.47
C ALA A 25 1.56 -12.83 17.31
N ASP A 26 0.29 -13.19 17.51
CA ASP A 26 -0.57 -13.75 16.46
C ASP A 26 -0.68 -12.78 15.28
N ALA A 27 -0.89 -11.48 15.53
CA ALA A 27 -0.98 -10.46 14.48
C ALA A 27 0.32 -10.33 13.65
N TRP A 28 1.49 -10.41 14.31
CA TRP A 28 2.78 -10.42 13.64
C TRP A 28 2.96 -11.68 12.79
N LEU A 29 2.63 -12.87 13.32
CA LEU A 29 2.75 -14.13 12.59
C LEU A 29 1.83 -14.19 11.36
N VAL A 30 0.59 -13.71 11.47
CA VAL A 30 -0.33 -13.60 10.33
C VAL A 30 0.26 -12.69 9.25
N SER A 31 0.81 -11.54 9.64
CA SER A 31 1.40 -10.58 8.70
C SER A 31 2.64 -11.15 7.99
N ILE A 32 3.47 -11.88 8.72
CA ILE A 32 4.65 -12.59 8.19
C ILE A 32 4.21 -13.70 7.22
N GLY A 33 3.23 -14.53 7.61
CA GLY A 33 2.70 -15.58 6.75
C GLY A 33 2.08 -15.05 5.46
N LEU A 34 1.44 -13.87 5.51
CA LEU A 34 0.94 -13.20 4.31
C LEU A 34 2.08 -12.75 3.38
N GLN A 35 3.20 -12.26 3.92
CA GLN A 35 4.38 -11.92 3.12
C GLN A 35 5.01 -13.17 2.47
N GLU A 36 5.10 -14.27 3.20
CA GLU A 36 5.60 -15.54 2.66
C GLU A 36 4.73 -16.08 1.52
N ALA A 37 3.39 -15.99 1.66
CA ALA A 37 2.45 -16.35 0.60
C ALA A 37 2.60 -15.48 -0.66
N ALA A 38 3.12 -14.26 -0.51
CA ALA A 38 3.50 -13.37 -1.60
C ALA A 38 4.94 -13.58 -2.10
N GLU A 39 5.60 -14.67 -1.69
CA GLU A 39 6.99 -15.01 -2.02
C GLU A 39 8.02 -13.96 -1.55
N LEU A 40 7.66 -13.13 -0.57
CA LEU A 40 8.55 -12.15 0.03
C LEU A 40 9.34 -12.77 1.19
N LYS A 41 10.64 -12.46 1.26
CA LYS A 41 11.50 -12.91 2.37
C LYS A 41 11.43 -11.94 3.53
N VAL A 42 11.01 -12.44 4.69
CA VAL A 42 11.10 -11.70 5.95
C VAL A 42 12.53 -11.68 6.45
N SER A 43 13.00 -10.52 6.90
CA SER A 43 14.35 -10.36 7.43
C SER A 43 14.44 -10.82 8.89
N ALA A 44 15.62 -11.27 9.31
CA ALA A 44 15.89 -11.56 10.71
C ALA A 44 15.80 -10.31 11.63
N TYR A 45 15.91 -9.11 11.04
CA TYR A 45 15.77 -7.83 11.73
C TYR A 45 14.31 -7.50 12.01
N LEU A 46 13.38 -7.76 11.08
CA LEU A 46 11.95 -7.59 11.32
C LEU A 46 11.47 -8.49 12.46
N LEU A 47 11.99 -9.72 12.54
CA LEU A 47 11.68 -10.64 13.64
C LEU A 47 12.15 -10.09 14.99
N ASP A 48 13.33 -9.46 15.07
CA ASP A 48 13.78 -8.81 16.32
C ASP A 48 12.81 -7.72 16.75
N LEU A 49 12.40 -6.87 15.81
CA LEU A 49 11.47 -5.77 16.09
C LEU A 49 10.09 -6.28 16.50
N ALA A 50 9.61 -7.36 15.87
CA ALA A 50 8.35 -8.00 16.24
C ALA A 50 8.40 -8.54 17.69
N ILE A 51 9.46 -9.27 18.04
CA ILE A 51 9.66 -9.82 19.39
C ILE A 51 9.74 -8.70 20.43
N SER A 52 10.57 -7.67 20.20
CA SER A 52 10.68 -6.53 21.12
C SER A 52 9.37 -5.76 21.25
N ASN A 53 8.60 -5.63 20.17
CA ASN A 53 7.29 -4.99 20.23
C ASN A 53 6.28 -5.79 21.05
N VAL A 54 6.19 -7.09 20.82
CA VAL A 54 5.31 -8.01 21.56
C VAL A 54 5.67 -8.06 23.05
N LYS A 55 6.95 -7.95 23.39
CA LYS A 55 7.42 -7.87 24.78
C LYS A 55 7.19 -6.50 25.43
N GLY A 56 6.71 -5.52 24.68
CA GLY A 56 6.51 -4.14 25.15
C GLY A 56 7.82 -3.36 25.34
N GLU A 57 8.94 -3.84 24.79
CA GLU A 57 10.24 -3.15 24.87
C GLU A 57 10.29 -1.93 23.96
N ILE A 58 9.54 -1.95 22.86
CA ILE A 58 9.40 -0.84 21.90
C ILE A 58 7.94 -0.67 21.48
N SER A 59 7.55 0.57 21.21
CA SER A 59 6.21 0.87 20.71
C SER A 59 6.09 0.55 19.21
N ARG A 60 4.86 0.46 18.71
CA ARG A 60 4.58 0.31 17.27
C ARG A 60 5.16 1.46 16.44
N ASP A 61 5.13 2.68 16.99
CA ASP A 61 5.68 3.87 16.31
C ASP A 61 7.20 3.76 16.19
N GLU A 62 7.86 3.26 17.23
CA GLU A 62 9.30 3.04 17.23
C GLU A 62 9.70 1.91 16.27
N VAL A 63 8.94 0.81 16.20
CA VAL A 63 9.13 -0.22 15.15
C VAL A 63 9.10 0.42 13.77
N SER A 64 8.07 1.25 13.52
CA SER A 64 7.89 1.91 12.23
C SER A 64 9.05 2.86 11.89
N GLN A 65 9.54 3.60 12.88
CA GLN A 65 10.72 4.46 12.73
C GLN A 65 11.97 3.65 12.41
N ARG A 66 12.28 2.61 13.18
CA ARG A 66 13.46 1.76 12.99
C ARG A 66 13.44 1.05 11.63
N LEU A 67 12.27 0.62 11.18
CA LEU A 67 12.08 0.07 9.84
C LEU A 67 12.39 1.10 8.75
N ARG A 68 11.88 2.35 8.86
CA ARG A 68 12.19 3.44 7.92
C ARG A 68 13.68 3.76 7.90
N GLU A 69 14.32 3.83 9.06
CA GLU A 69 15.76 4.10 9.15
C GLU A 69 16.60 2.97 8.54
N HIS A 70 16.20 1.71 8.73
CA HIS A 70 16.96 0.54 8.26
C HIS A 70 16.78 0.24 6.77
N TYR A 71 15.56 0.35 6.24
CA TYR A 71 15.24 0.05 4.85
C TYR A 71 15.16 1.29 3.95
N GLY A 72 15.26 2.48 4.55
CA GLY A 72 14.99 3.76 3.91
C GLY A 72 13.49 4.01 3.69
N ASP A 73 13.16 5.18 3.15
CA ASP A 73 11.79 5.56 2.76
C ASP A 73 11.19 4.72 1.61
N LYS A 74 11.87 3.64 1.20
CA LYS A 74 11.33 2.68 0.21
C LYS A 74 10.34 1.70 0.81
N LEU A 75 10.18 1.67 2.14
CA LEU A 75 9.02 1.02 2.75
C LEU A 75 7.80 1.80 2.35
N TYR A 76 7.14 1.34 1.28
CA TYR A 76 5.81 1.77 0.85
C TYR A 76 5.53 3.20 1.31
N GLU A 77 5.96 4.20 0.53
CA GLU A 77 5.06 5.33 0.43
C GLU A 77 3.72 4.66 0.09
N GLU A 78 2.70 4.81 0.96
CA GLU A 78 1.34 4.74 0.44
C GLU A 78 1.44 5.46 -0.89
N PRO A 79 1.16 4.82 -2.05
CA PRO A 79 1.13 5.56 -3.29
C PRO A 79 0.29 6.75 -2.91
N LYS A 80 0.85 7.98 -2.87
CA LYS A 80 0.13 9.14 -2.39
C LYS A 80 -1.14 9.05 -3.14
N THR A 81 -2.18 8.55 -2.47
CA THR A 81 -3.28 8.03 -3.25
C THR A 81 -3.77 9.34 -3.77
N GLY A 82 -3.70 9.48 -5.10
CA GLY A 82 -4.20 10.65 -5.79
C GLY A 82 -5.73 10.60 -5.68
N LEU A 83 -6.24 10.41 -4.48
CA LEU A 83 -7.54 10.74 -3.96
C LEU A 83 -7.50 12.17 -3.39
N ASP A 84 -6.45 12.95 -3.69
CA ASP A 84 -6.67 14.34 -4.12
C ASP A 84 -7.15 14.43 -5.58
N GLY A 85 -7.33 13.30 -6.26
CA GLY A 85 -7.84 13.21 -7.62
C GLY A 85 -7.08 14.13 -8.55
N GLY A 86 -5.77 13.90 -8.77
CA GLY A 86 -4.86 14.68 -9.64
C GLY A 86 -5.30 14.94 -11.09
N TYR A 87 -6.57 14.75 -11.40
CA TYR A 87 -7.33 15.46 -12.41
C TYR A 87 -7.22 16.98 -12.21
N GLU A 88 -6.53 17.63 -13.14
CA GLU A 88 -6.65 19.07 -13.33
C GLU A 88 -8.07 19.38 -13.85
N ILE A 89 -8.87 20.16 -13.10
CA ILE A 89 -10.13 20.71 -13.63
C ILE A 89 -9.77 21.75 -14.68
N LEU A 90 -9.94 21.41 -15.95
CA LEU A 90 -9.73 22.34 -17.05
C LEU A 90 -10.93 23.30 -17.15
N PRO A 91 -10.71 24.63 -17.18
CA PRO A 91 -11.79 25.57 -17.44
C PRO A 91 -12.37 25.35 -18.86
N PRO A 92 -13.65 25.66 -19.10
CA PRO A 92 -14.32 25.36 -20.37
C PRO A 92 -13.65 25.96 -21.62
N ASP A 93 -12.90 27.04 -21.47
CA ASP A 93 -12.17 27.75 -22.52
C ASP A 93 -10.70 27.29 -22.68
N SER A 94 -10.26 26.31 -21.90
CA SER A 94 -8.89 25.83 -21.93
C SER A 94 -8.49 25.30 -23.32
N PRO A 95 -7.35 25.75 -23.88
CA PRO A 95 -6.85 25.23 -25.16
C PRO A 95 -6.47 23.73 -25.08
N LYS A 96 -6.24 23.19 -23.87
CA LYS A 96 -5.98 21.76 -23.65
C LYS A 96 -7.20 20.91 -24.04
N LEU A 97 -8.44 21.41 -23.86
CA LEU A 97 -9.66 20.67 -24.22
C LEU A 97 -9.72 20.37 -25.73
N LYS A 98 -9.32 21.32 -26.58
CA LYS A 98 -9.25 21.11 -28.04
C LYS A 98 -8.26 20.01 -28.43
N LYS A 99 -7.11 19.95 -27.74
CA LYS A 99 -6.10 18.92 -27.97
C LYS A 99 -6.60 17.54 -27.55
N ILE A 100 -7.26 17.46 -26.39
CA ILE A 100 -7.88 16.23 -25.89
C ILE A 100 -8.98 15.76 -26.84
N GLU A 101 -9.84 16.66 -27.32
CA GLU A 101 -10.89 16.32 -28.27
C GLU A 101 -10.33 15.80 -29.59
N ALA A 102 -9.31 16.46 -30.16
CA ALA A 102 -8.67 16.01 -31.40
C ALA A 102 -8.02 14.62 -31.25
N PHE A 103 -7.31 14.39 -30.15
CA PHE A 103 -6.74 13.08 -29.83
C PHE A 103 -7.83 12.01 -29.71
N ASN A 104 -8.88 12.29 -28.95
CA ASN A 104 -9.96 11.33 -28.72
C ASN A 104 -10.76 11.05 -30.01
N ARG A 105 -10.99 12.04 -30.87
CA ARG A 105 -11.61 11.83 -32.20
C ARG A 105 -10.77 10.89 -33.07
N LYS A 106 -9.44 11.02 -33.03
CA LYS A 106 -8.51 10.14 -33.76
C LYS A 106 -8.55 8.69 -33.24
N HIS A 107 -8.60 8.51 -31.92
CA HIS A 107 -8.50 7.19 -31.29
C HIS A 107 -9.84 6.50 -31.00
N ARG A 108 -10.95 7.24 -30.99
CA ARG A 108 -12.31 6.74 -30.70
C ARG A 108 -13.33 7.21 -31.74
N PRO A 109 -13.09 6.95 -33.04
CA PRO A 109 -13.90 7.54 -34.13
C PRO A 109 -15.38 7.16 -34.06
N ALA A 110 -15.72 5.91 -33.72
CA ALA A 110 -17.11 5.45 -33.63
C ALA A 110 -17.91 6.20 -32.54
N LEU A 111 -17.31 6.37 -31.36
CA LEU A 111 -17.92 7.11 -30.25
C LEU A 111 -18.22 8.56 -30.62
N TYR A 112 -17.27 9.24 -31.26
CA TYR A 112 -17.46 10.63 -31.67
C TYR A 112 -18.45 10.78 -32.82
N ALA A 113 -18.53 9.81 -33.74
CA ALA A 113 -19.55 9.80 -34.79
C ALA A 113 -20.98 9.70 -34.21
N GLU A 114 -21.19 8.93 -33.14
CA GLU A 114 -22.49 8.88 -32.45
C GLU A 114 -22.81 10.18 -31.71
N LEU A 115 -21.82 10.77 -31.03
CA LEU A 115 -21.99 12.04 -30.32
C LEU A 115 -22.34 13.19 -31.28
N ASP A 116 -21.71 13.24 -32.45
CA ASP A 116 -22.00 14.25 -33.46
C ASP A 116 -23.43 14.12 -33.99
N LYS A 117 -23.93 12.89 -34.24
CA LYS A 117 -25.33 12.65 -34.61
C LYS A 117 -26.31 13.16 -33.54
N LYS A 118 -26.00 12.93 -32.26
CA LYS A 118 -26.83 13.39 -31.12
C LYS A 118 -26.81 14.91 -30.95
N ARG A 119 -25.74 15.59 -31.35
CA ARG A 119 -25.65 17.06 -31.35
C ARG A 119 -26.47 17.67 -32.48
N ILE A 120 -26.44 17.05 -33.66
CA ILE A 120 -27.18 17.52 -34.84
C ILE A 120 -28.71 17.35 -34.66
N GLY A 121 -29.16 16.29 -34.01
CA GLY A 121 -30.59 16.05 -33.74
C GLY A 121 -31.20 16.88 -32.60
N LYS A 122 -30.44 17.81 -32.01
CA LYS A 122 -30.90 18.71 -30.92
C LYS A 122 -31.04 20.18 -31.37
N SER A 123 -30.88 20.46 -32.66
CA SER A 123 -31.13 21.78 -33.26
C SER A 123 -32.53 21.89 -33.86
#